data_AF-A0A076KTT8-F1
#
_entry.id   AF-A0A076KTT8-F1
#
_cell.length_a   1.000
_cell.length_b   1.000
_cell.length_c   1.000
_cell.angle_alpha   90.00
_cell.angle_beta   90.00
_cell.angle_gamma   90.00
#
_symmetry.space_group_name_H-M   'P 1'
#
loop_
_entity.id
_entity.type
_entity.pdbx_description
1 polymer ?
#
loop_
_entity_poly.entity_id
_entity_poly.type
_entity_poly.pdbx_seq_one_letter_code
_entity_poly.pdbx_strand_id
1 'polypeptide(L)'
;MLIEYHSTKGYPSEVDLFIAQTVLQYLCLKNKSTASTAFYTYTEKHPAVSSGFPYLLPLLNFLQFLLQAFEREKLAYFRLLCEKYQPSLKRDPTYSEYVERIGQLFFGLSPPPKQQGLFGNLLQSLYESFDETFNEETEPVAGSSKESSFKIQQEELD
;
A
#
# COMPACT_ATOMS: atom_id res chain seq x y z
N MET A 1 -14.69 -5.12 -12.19
CA MET A 1 -15.02 -4.99 -10.75
C MET A 1 -15.16 -3.53 -10.31
N LEU A 2 -14.11 -2.69 -10.24
CA LEU A 2 -14.27 -1.29 -9.77
C LEU A 2 -15.18 -0.42 -10.64
N ILE A 3 -15.06 -0.50 -11.96
CA ILE A 3 -15.89 0.24 -12.92
C ILE A 3 -17.38 -0.12 -12.73
N GLU A 4 -17.65 -1.41 -12.67
CA GLU A 4 -18.99 -1.95 -12.46
C GLU A 4 -19.55 -1.55 -11.09
N TYR A 5 -18.72 -1.61 -10.05
CA TYR A 5 -19.14 -1.27 -8.69
C TYR A 5 -19.48 0.23 -8.57
N HIS A 6 -18.66 1.13 -9.14
CA HIS A 6 -19.01 2.54 -9.24
C HIS A 6 -20.30 2.74 -10.04
N SER A 7 -20.42 2.12 -11.22
CA SER A 7 -21.57 2.30 -12.10
C SER A 7 -22.89 1.82 -11.49
N THR A 8 -22.85 0.83 -10.60
CA THR A 8 -24.05 0.21 -10.02
C THR A 8 -24.38 0.69 -8.61
N LYS A 9 -23.38 1.15 -7.85
CA LYS A 9 -23.52 1.47 -6.42
C LYS A 9 -22.93 2.81 -5.99
N GLY A 10 -22.06 3.41 -6.80
CA GLY A 10 -21.39 4.68 -6.47
C GLY A 10 -22.16 5.91 -6.94
N TYR A 11 -21.87 7.05 -6.33
CA TYR A 11 -22.37 8.33 -6.84
C TYR A 11 -21.53 8.82 -8.03
N PRO A 12 -22.09 9.58 -8.99
CA PRO A 12 -21.33 10.12 -10.12
C PRO A 12 -20.13 10.97 -9.70
N SER A 13 -20.23 11.68 -8.58
CA SER A 13 -19.15 12.49 -8.01
C SER A 13 -17.99 11.66 -7.46
N GLU A 14 -18.18 10.37 -7.18
CA GLU A 14 -17.18 9.53 -6.52
C GLU A 14 -16.28 8.76 -7.50
N VAL A 15 -16.48 8.91 -8.80
CA VAL A 15 -15.76 8.13 -9.84
C VAL A 15 -14.24 8.09 -9.63
N ASP A 16 -13.62 9.21 -9.27
CA ASP A 16 -12.18 9.28 -8.99
C ASP A 16 -11.80 8.75 -7.61
N LEU A 17 -12.73 8.71 -6.65
CA LEU A 17 -12.49 8.19 -5.30
C LEU A 17 -12.32 6.65 -5.30
N PHE A 18 -13.10 5.92 -6.12
CA PHE A 18 -12.99 4.47 -6.21
C PHE A 18 -11.59 4.02 -6.62
N ILE A 19 -11.04 4.67 -7.66
CA ILE A 19 -9.71 4.34 -8.13
C ILE A 19 -8.62 4.93 -7.22
N ALA A 20 -8.81 6.11 -6.65
CA ALA A 20 -7.87 6.69 -5.70
C ALA A 20 -7.66 5.79 -4.48
N GLN A 21 -8.74 5.30 -3.88
CA GLN A 21 -8.65 4.40 -2.74
C GLN A 21 -7.87 3.13 -3.09
N THR A 22 -8.17 2.51 -4.24
CA THR A 22 -7.48 1.30 -4.69
C THR A 22 -5.99 1.54 -4.93
N VAL A 23 -5.63 2.63 -5.64
CA VAL A 23 -4.24 2.97 -5.95
C VAL A 23 -3.45 3.23 -4.66
N LEU A 24 -4.00 4.03 -3.75
CA LEU A 24 -3.35 4.37 -2.49
C LEU A 24 -3.14 3.13 -1.59
N GLN A 25 -4.13 2.24 -1.51
CA GLN A 25 -4.02 0.97 -0.79
C GLN A 25 -2.90 0.09 -1.37
N TYR A 26 -2.86 -0.12 -2.69
CA TYR A 26 -1.78 -0.90 -3.31
C TYR A 26 -0.39 -0.28 -3.09
N LEU A 27 -0.29 1.05 -3.07
CA LEU A 27 0.97 1.73 -2.76
C LEU A 27 1.38 1.52 -1.30
N CYS A 28 0.46 1.52 -0.34
CA CYS A 28 0.75 1.15 1.05
C CYS A 28 1.25 -0.30 1.19
N LEU A 29 0.87 -1.19 0.26
CA LEU A 29 1.35 -2.56 0.16
C LEU A 29 2.65 -2.70 -0.66
N LYS A 30 3.33 -1.59 -0.97
CA LYS A 30 4.51 -1.52 -1.86
C LYS A 30 4.28 -2.09 -3.27
N ASN A 31 3.03 -2.30 -3.69
CA ASN A 31 2.68 -2.91 -4.96
C ASN A 31 2.45 -1.84 -6.05
N LYS A 32 3.54 -1.20 -6.50
CA LYS A 32 3.50 -0.15 -7.55
C LYS A 32 2.96 -0.66 -8.88
N SER A 33 3.26 -1.92 -9.23
CA SER A 33 2.86 -2.52 -10.50
C SER A 33 1.34 -2.65 -10.61
N THR A 34 0.70 -3.24 -9.59
CA THR A 34 -0.76 -3.37 -9.55
C THR A 34 -1.43 -2.01 -9.41
N ALA A 35 -0.88 -1.09 -8.60
CA ALA A 35 -1.40 0.28 -8.51
C ALA A 35 -1.44 0.99 -9.87
N SER A 36 -0.34 0.90 -10.64
CA SER A 36 -0.25 1.49 -11.98
C SER A 36 -1.22 0.83 -12.96
N THR A 37 -1.25 -0.50 -12.98
CA THR A 37 -2.14 -1.27 -13.86
C THR A 37 -3.61 -0.96 -13.58
N ALA A 38 -4.00 -0.91 -12.30
CA ALA A 38 -5.35 -0.55 -11.88
C ALA A 38 -5.71 0.87 -12.33
N PHE A 39 -4.83 1.84 -12.09
CA PHE A 39 -5.04 3.24 -12.49
C PHE A 39 -5.28 3.38 -13.99
N TYR A 40 -4.33 2.92 -14.82
CA TYR A 40 -4.43 3.07 -16.27
C TYR A 40 -5.59 2.28 -16.87
N THR A 41 -5.84 1.06 -16.39
CA THR A 41 -6.99 0.25 -16.86
C THR A 41 -8.31 0.93 -16.51
N TYR A 42 -8.41 1.53 -15.31
CA TYR A 42 -9.62 2.22 -14.88
C TYR A 42 -9.85 3.50 -15.69
N THR A 43 -8.84 4.37 -15.83
CA THR A 43 -9.01 5.64 -16.56
C THR A 43 -9.20 5.46 -18.06
N GLU A 44 -8.69 4.38 -18.65
CA GLU A 44 -8.93 4.03 -20.04
C GLU A 44 -10.35 3.49 -20.28
N LYS A 45 -10.86 2.65 -19.38
CA LYS A 45 -12.10 1.88 -19.62
C LYS A 45 -13.34 2.44 -18.94
N HIS A 46 -13.21 3.34 -17.97
CA HIS A 46 -14.35 3.83 -17.22
C HIS A 46 -15.19 4.82 -18.05
N PRO A 47 -16.50 4.58 -18.26
CA PRO A 47 -17.32 5.39 -19.17
C PRO A 47 -17.51 6.84 -18.71
N ALA A 48 -17.46 7.09 -17.40
CA ALA A 48 -17.55 8.43 -16.82
C ALA A 48 -16.20 9.17 -16.72
N VAL A 49 -15.10 8.57 -17.18
CA VAL A 49 -13.77 9.20 -17.20
C VAL A 49 -13.40 9.49 -18.65
N SER A 50 -13.16 10.75 -18.97
CA SER A 50 -12.57 11.10 -20.27
C SER A 50 -11.13 10.59 -20.31
N SER A 51 -10.84 9.75 -21.31
CA SER A 51 -9.50 9.21 -21.50
C SER A 51 -8.53 10.29 -21.94
N GLY A 52 -7.28 10.16 -21.48
CA GLY A 52 -6.18 11.06 -21.82
C GLY A 52 -5.79 12.01 -20.67
N PHE A 53 -4.49 12.17 -20.50
CA PHE A 53 -3.90 13.12 -19.57
C PHE A 53 -3.69 14.48 -20.27
N PRO A 54 -3.98 15.62 -19.62
CA PRO A 54 -4.47 15.77 -18.25
C PRO A 54 -5.98 15.51 -18.12
N TYR A 55 -6.38 14.95 -16.97
CA TYR A 55 -7.78 14.67 -16.65
C TYR A 55 -8.49 15.92 -16.14
N LEU A 56 -9.81 15.97 -16.33
CA LEU A 56 -10.67 17.02 -15.73
C LEU A 56 -10.79 16.88 -14.21
N LEU A 57 -10.63 15.65 -13.70
CA LEU A 57 -10.73 15.32 -12.28
C LEU A 57 -9.34 15.51 -11.63
N PRO A 58 -9.16 16.51 -10.74
CA PRO A 58 -7.84 16.81 -10.18
C PRO A 58 -7.23 15.64 -9.40
N LEU A 59 -8.05 14.81 -8.76
CA LEU A 59 -7.57 13.64 -8.03
C LEU A 59 -6.91 12.61 -8.95
N LEU A 60 -7.43 12.41 -10.18
CA LEU A 60 -6.79 11.51 -11.15
C LEU A 60 -5.42 12.05 -11.60
N ASN A 61 -5.29 13.37 -11.76
CA ASN A 61 -4.00 13.99 -12.05
C ASN A 61 -3.00 13.79 -10.90
N PHE A 62 -3.46 13.93 -9.65
CA PHE A 62 -2.64 13.61 -8.48
C PHE A 62 -2.12 12.18 -8.52
N LEU A 63 -2.98 11.19 -8.75
CA LEU A 63 -2.58 9.78 -8.81
C LEU A 63 -1.58 9.52 -9.92
N GLN A 64 -1.79 10.08 -11.12
CA GLN A 64 -0.84 9.93 -12.22
C GLN A 64 0.53 10.51 -11.86
N PHE A 65 0.59 11.71 -11.29
CA PHE A 65 1.84 12.31 -10.86
C PHE A 65 2.49 11.58 -9.68
N LEU A 66 1.68 11.03 -8.76
CA LEU A 66 2.16 10.22 -7.64
C LEU A 66 2.85 8.95 -8.16
N LEU A 67 2.23 8.24 -9.12
CA LEU A 67 2.82 7.06 -9.74
C LEU A 67 4.15 7.39 -10.44
N GLN A 68 4.25 8.56 -11.10
CA GLN A 68 5.49 9.06 -11.71
C GLN A 68 6.55 9.51 -10.69
N ALA A 69 6.13 9.95 -9.49
CA ALA A 69 7.06 10.42 -8.46
C ALA A 69 7.99 9.31 -7.96
N PHE A 70 7.53 8.06 -8.01
CA PHE A 70 8.30 6.89 -7.57
C PHE A 70 9.45 6.52 -8.50
N GLU A 71 9.45 6.95 -9.76
CA GLU A 71 10.58 6.70 -10.68
C GLU A 71 11.79 7.57 -10.35
N ARG A 72 11.57 8.69 -9.65
CA ARG A 72 12.59 9.73 -9.43
C ARG A 72 13.03 9.86 -7.98
N GLU A 73 12.34 9.19 -7.05
CA GLU A 73 12.57 9.23 -5.60
C GLU A 73 12.68 10.66 -5.01
N LYS A 74 11.99 11.63 -5.63
CA LYS A 74 12.07 13.03 -5.23
C LYS A 74 11.06 13.34 -4.13
N LEU A 75 11.47 13.25 -2.86
CA LEU A 75 10.63 13.62 -1.72
C LEU A 75 10.02 15.03 -1.84
N ALA A 76 10.81 16.00 -2.33
CA ALA A 76 10.31 17.36 -2.55
C ALA A 76 9.16 17.42 -3.57
N TYR A 77 9.20 16.58 -4.60
CA TYR A 77 8.15 16.47 -5.60
C TYR A 77 6.89 15.85 -5.00
N PHE A 78 7.03 14.77 -4.23
CA PHE A 78 5.92 14.16 -3.50
C PHE A 78 5.23 15.14 -2.54
N ARG A 79 5.99 15.89 -1.74
CA ARG A 79 5.44 16.90 -0.81
C ARG A 79 4.68 17.99 -1.56
N LEU A 80 5.26 18.50 -2.64
CA LEU A 80 4.60 19.52 -3.48
C LEU A 80 3.28 19.00 -4.07
N LEU A 81 3.22 17.74 -4.52
CA LEU A 81 1.98 17.14 -5.00
C LEU A 81 0.92 17.08 -3.90
N CYS A 82 1.29 16.61 -2.71
CA CYS A 82 0.36 16.52 -1.58
C CYS A 82 -0.20 17.90 -1.19
N GLU A 83 0.65 18.93 -1.21
CA GLU A 83 0.25 20.31 -0.93
C GLU A 83 -0.70 20.88 -2.00
N LYS A 84 -0.38 20.68 -3.29
CA LYS A 84 -1.20 21.23 -4.39
C LYS A 84 -2.54 20.54 -4.54
N TYR A 85 -2.61 19.24 -4.26
CA TYR A 85 -3.84 18.45 -4.37
C TYR A 85 -4.55 18.24 -3.04
N GLN A 86 -4.18 19.00 -2.02
CA GLN A 86 -4.79 18.97 -0.69
C GLN A 86 -6.34 19.04 -0.73
N PRO A 87 -6.99 19.89 -1.56
CA PRO A 87 -8.45 19.91 -1.68
C PRO A 87 -9.04 18.59 -2.22
N SER A 88 -8.34 17.93 -3.14
CA SER A 88 -8.75 16.63 -3.69
C SER A 88 -8.57 15.50 -2.69
N LEU A 89 -7.47 15.53 -1.94
CA LEU A 89 -7.16 14.54 -0.90
C LEU A 89 -8.14 14.62 0.28
N LYS A 90 -8.62 15.81 0.64
CA LYS A 90 -9.62 16.00 1.71
C LYS A 90 -11.01 15.44 1.42
N ARG A 91 -11.29 15.01 0.19
CA ARG A 91 -12.59 14.43 -0.17
C ARG A 91 -12.84 13.09 0.52
N ASP A 92 -11.79 12.38 0.89
CA ASP A 92 -11.84 11.17 1.71
C ASP A 92 -10.86 11.31 2.89
N PRO A 93 -11.35 11.30 4.14
CA PRO A 93 -10.49 11.42 5.33
C PRO A 93 -9.39 10.35 5.42
N THR A 94 -9.57 9.18 4.80
CA THR A 94 -8.60 8.08 4.86
C THR A 94 -7.36 8.34 3.99
N TYR A 95 -7.44 9.24 3.01
CA TYR A 95 -6.34 9.47 2.07
C TYR A 95 -5.13 10.13 2.73
N SER A 96 -5.32 10.97 3.75
CA SER A 96 -4.19 11.54 4.48
C SER A 96 -3.35 10.45 5.14
N GLU A 97 -3.97 9.42 5.70
CA GLU A 97 -3.28 8.32 6.36
C GLU A 97 -2.53 7.45 5.33
N TYR A 98 -3.14 7.16 4.18
CA TYR A 98 -2.45 6.45 3.10
C TYR A 98 -1.26 7.25 2.55
N VAL A 99 -1.46 8.54 2.26
CA VAL A 99 -0.40 9.41 1.71
C VAL A 99 0.76 9.53 2.71
N GLU A 100 0.47 9.68 4.00
CA GLU A 100 1.49 9.69 5.04
C GLU A 100 2.28 8.38 5.05
N ARG A 101 1.57 7.23 5.01
CA ARG A 101 2.20 5.91 4.96
C ARG A 101 3.08 5.73 3.72
N ILE A 102 2.60 6.17 2.55
CA ILE A 102 3.38 6.18 1.30
C ILE A 102 4.64 7.04 1.47
N GLY A 103 4.52 8.19 2.13
CA GLY A 103 5.62 9.07 2.51
C GLY A 103 6.70 8.36 3.36
N GLN A 104 6.27 7.60 4.36
CA GLN A 104 7.16 6.80 5.21
C GLN A 104 7.83 5.68 4.41
N LEU A 105 7.05 4.93 3.60
CA LEU A 105 7.51 3.73 2.90
C LEU A 105 8.49 4.02 1.76
N PHE A 106 8.28 5.09 0.99
CA PHE A 106 9.04 5.36 -0.23
C PHE A 106 10.01 6.53 -0.10
N PHE A 107 9.85 7.39 0.91
CA PHE A 107 10.68 8.58 1.08
C PHE A 107 11.28 8.73 2.49
N GLY A 108 11.12 7.72 3.36
CA GLY A 108 11.74 7.69 4.68
C GLY A 108 11.26 8.78 5.63
N LEU A 109 10.04 9.29 5.46
CA LEU A 109 9.46 10.24 6.42
C LEU A 109 9.31 9.57 7.78
N SER A 110 9.70 10.28 8.85
CA SER A 110 9.48 9.79 10.21
C SER A 110 7.98 9.74 10.52
N PRO A 111 7.51 8.67 11.19
CA PRO A 111 6.10 8.60 11.58
C PRO A 111 5.77 9.75 12.55
N PRO A 112 4.65 10.46 12.37
CA PRO A 112 4.16 11.38 13.37
C PRO A 112 3.81 10.63 14.65
N PRO A 113 3.76 11.33 15.80
CA PRO A 113 3.40 10.71 17.07
C PRO A 113 2.04 9.99 16.94
N LYS A 114 2.04 8.69 17.26
CA LYS A 114 0.94 7.75 17.01
C LYS A 114 -0.38 8.26 17.60
N GLN A 115 -1.27 8.79 16.75
CA GLN A 115 -2.70 8.83 17.05
C GLN A 115 -3.30 7.54 16.52
N GLN A 116 -3.39 6.51 17.37
CA GLN A 116 -3.96 5.21 17.02
C GLN A 116 -5.48 5.35 16.84
N GLY A 117 -5.92 5.52 15.59
CA GLY A 117 -7.31 5.41 15.18
C GLY A 117 -7.69 3.99 14.72
N LEU A 118 -8.99 3.73 14.60
CA LEU A 118 -9.54 2.44 14.13
C LEU A 118 -9.00 2.01 12.76
N PHE A 119 -8.66 2.98 11.90
CA PHE A 119 -8.13 2.71 10.55
C PHE A 119 -6.65 2.31 10.55
N GLY A 120 -5.84 2.89 11.45
CA GLY A 120 -4.46 2.46 11.66
C GLY A 120 -4.37 0.97 12.00
N ASN A 121 -5.35 0.46 12.75
CA ASN A 121 -5.44 -0.97 13.08
C ASN A 121 -5.83 -1.83 11.86
N LEU A 122 -6.70 -1.35 10.96
CA LEU A 122 -7.04 -2.06 9.72
C LEU A 122 -5.86 -2.11 8.74
N LEU A 123 -5.12 -1.00 8.61
CA LEU A 123 -3.91 -0.99 7.80
C LEU A 123 -2.83 -1.92 8.36
N GLN A 124 -2.68 -1.93 9.69
CA GLN A 124 -1.78 -2.84 10.37
C GLN A 124 -2.21 -4.30 10.19
N SER A 125 -3.52 -4.60 10.28
CA SER A 125 -4.01 -5.98 10.08
C SER A 125 -3.87 -6.44 8.64
N LEU A 126 -4.08 -5.55 7.65
CA LEU A 126 -3.78 -5.83 6.24
C LEU A 126 -2.28 -6.05 6.03
N TYR A 127 -1.41 -5.43 6.82
CA TYR A 127 0.02 -5.68 6.74
C TYR A 127 0.40 -7.01 7.39
N GLU A 128 -0.05 -7.27 8.61
CA GLU A 128 0.21 -8.50 9.36
C GLU A 128 -0.31 -9.73 8.61
N SER A 129 -1.52 -9.64 8.03
CA SER A 129 -2.10 -10.72 7.22
C SER A 129 -1.26 -11.08 5.99
N PHE A 130 -0.43 -10.17 5.46
CA PHE A 130 0.41 -10.43 4.31
C PHE A 130 1.85 -10.82 4.70
N ASP A 131 2.39 -10.32 5.81
CA ASP A 131 3.69 -10.77 6.35
C ASP A 131 3.63 -12.26 6.74
N GLU A 132 2.49 -12.76 7.21
CA GLU A 132 2.29 -14.20 7.45
C GLU A 132 2.31 -15.03 6.16
N THR A 133 1.85 -14.48 5.03
CA THR A 133 1.81 -15.21 3.75
C THR A 133 3.17 -15.31 3.05
N PHE A 134 4.14 -14.46 3.41
CA PHE A 134 5.51 -14.49 2.84
C PHE A 134 6.50 -15.29 3.70
N ASN A 135 6.15 -15.62 4.96
CA ASN A 135 7.00 -16.39 5.86
C ASN A 135 6.74 -17.92 5.84
N GLU A 136 5.78 -18.41 5.04
CA GLU A 136 5.53 -19.85 4.87
C GLU A 136 6.39 -20.50 3.77
N GLU A 137 7.71 -20.23 3.70
CA GLU A 137 8.63 -21.09 2.95
C GLU A 137 9.98 -21.20 3.67
N THR A 138 10.15 -22.24 4.49
CA THR A 138 11.30 -23.19 4.52
C THR A 138 11.40 -23.91 5.89
N GLU A 139 10.56 -24.91 6.11
CA GLU A 139 10.89 -25.99 7.05
C GLU A 139 11.70 -27.06 6.30
N PRO A 140 13.00 -27.27 6.60
CA PRO A 140 13.74 -28.38 6.03
C PRO A 140 13.32 -29.67 6.73
N VAL A 141 12.60 -30.53 5.99
CA VAL A 141 12.36 -31.92 6.35
C VAL A 141 13.71 -32.66 6.35
N ALA A 142 14.30 -32.86 7.52
CA ALA A 142 15.43 -33.77 7.71
C ALA A 142 15.05 -34.85 8.73
N GLY A 143 14.70 -36.03 8.22
CA GLY A 143 14.69 -37.24 9.02
C GLY A 143 16.11 -37.69 9.33
N SER A 144 16.40 -38.00 10.59
CA SER A 144 17.38 -39.04 10.95
C SER A 144 17.20 -39.45 12.41
N SER A 145 16.82 -40.71 12.57
CA SER A 145 17.37 -41.74 13.47
C SER A 145 17.81 -41.35 14.89
N LYS A 146 17.13 -41.98 15.85
CA LYS A 146 17.56 -42.12 17.24
C LYS A 146 18.92 -42.83 17.30
N GLU A 147 19.91 -42.19 17.90
CA GLU A 147 21.05 -42.88 18.51
C GLU A 147 21.35 -42.24 19.88
N SER A 148 21.12 -43.03 20.91
CA SER A 148 21.37 -42.72 22.31
C SER A 148 22.85 -42.91 22.64
N SER A 149 23.55 -41.86 23.03
CA SER A 149 24.87 -41.96 23.68
C SER A 149 24.76 -41.56 25.15
N PHE A 150 25.03 -42.52 26.02
CA PHE A 150 25.10 -42.39 27.47
C PHE A 150 26.22 -41.42 27.91
N LYS A 151 25.93 -40.60 28.93
CA LYS A 151 26.89 -39.74 29.63
C LYS A 151 27.68 -40.57 30.65
N ILE A 152 29.00 -40.49 30.63
CA ILE A 152 29.88 -40.90 31.74
C ILE A 152 30.31 -39.62 32.46
N GLN A 153 30.02 -39.55 33.77
CA GLN A 153 30.44 -38.46 34.66
C GLN A 153 31.94 -38.59 34.97
N GLN A 154 32.68 -37.49 34.86
CA GLN A 154 34.04 -37.35 35.34
C GLN A 154 33.98 -36.88 36.79
N GLU A 155 34.39 -37.74 37.72
CA GLU A 155 34.61 -37.46 39.14
C GLU A 155 36.11 -37.18 39.37
N GLU A 156 36.41 -36.52 40.49
CA GLU A 156 37.59 -35.74 40.83
C GLU A 156 38.99 -36.38 40.66
N LEU A 157 39.97 -35.51 40.39
CA LEU A 157 41.40 -35.75 40.54
C LEU A 157 41.80 -35.57 42.02
N ASP A 158 42.32 -36.63 42.63
CA ASP A 158 43.48 -36.62 43.54
C ASP A 158 44.21 -37.98 43.41
#